data_AF-A0A833ANZ7-F1
#
_entry.id   AF-A0A833ANZ7-F1
#
_cell.length_a   1.000
_cell.length_b   1.000
_cell.length_c   1.000
_cell.angle_alpha   90.00
_cell.angle_beta   90.00
_cell.angle_gamma   90.00
#
_symmetry.space_group_name_H-M   'P 1'
#
loop_
_entity.id
_entity.type
_entity.pdbx_description
1 polymer ?
#
loop_
_entity_poly.entity_id
_entity_poly.type
_entity_poly.pdbx_seq_one_letter_code
_entity_poly.pdbx_strand_id
1 'polypeptide(L)'
;MSGFLKAAGSMKIFHFSDLHLDTPFTSSYFDVSLAQQCRLRLRRTLSKLLNFAQQQQVDMITIGGDLFEGDRVSRDTLHFIAENFAKVAPIPVYIVPGNHDYYAHNTPYARHVWPKNVFIFSDNRPQSAAINPDITLWGIAHTAP
;
A
#
# COMPACT_ATOMS: atom_id res chain seq x y z
N MET A 1 -13.51 -24.52 -0.93
CA MET A 1 -14.21 -23.30 -1.38
C MET A 1 -13.48 -22.79 -2.61
N SER A 2 -14.16 -22.76 -3.75
CA SER A 2 -13.58 -22.58 -5.09
C SER A 2 -13.09 -21.13 -5.30
N GLY A 3 -11.77 -20.95 -5.43
CA GLY A 3 -11.18 -19.70 -5.88
C GLY A 3 -11.45 -19.51 -7.37
N PHE A 4 -11.93 -18.33 -7.72
CA PHE A 4 -12.22 -17.90 -9.09
C PHE A 4 -10.94 -17.89 -9.92
N LEU A 5 -10.68 -18.98 -10.67
CA LEU A 5 -9.64 -19.01 -11.68
C LEU A 5 -10.12 -18.21 -12.90
N LYS A 6 -9.55 -17.02 -13.08
CA LYS A 6 -9.56 -16.33 -14.38
C LYS A 6 -8.87 -17.26 -15.39
N ALA A 7 -9.51 -17.51 -16.53
CA ALA A 7 -8.95 -18.36 -17.59
C ALA A 7 -7.55 -17.86 -18.04
N ALA A 8 -6.73 -18.75 -18.61
CA ALA A 8 -5.39 -18.47 -19.11
C ALA A 8 -5.36 -17.19 -19.98
N GLY A 9 -4.94 -16.09 -19.37
CA GLY A 9 -4.87 -14.76 -19.94
C GLY A 9 -3.69 -14.00 -19.32
N SER A 10 -3.28 -12.90 -19.93
CA SER A 10 -2.16 -12.10 -19.43
C SER A 10 -2.47 -11.53 -18.04
N MET A 11 -1.51 -11.67 -17.13
CA MET A 11 -1.60 -11.07 -15.79
C MET A 11 -1.32 -9.57 -15.89
N LYS A 12 -2.24 -8.75 -15.37
CA LYS A 12 -2.06 -7.30 -15.26
C LYS A 12 -1.79 -6.91 -13.81
N ILE A 13 -0.59 -6.41 -13.56
CA ILE A 13 -0.14 -5.92 -12.25
C ILE A 13 -0.14 -4.39 -12.29
N PHE A 14 -0.73 -3.76 -11.28
CA PHE A 14 -0.56 -2.33 -11.05
C PHE A 14 0.42 -2.11 -9.89
N HIS A 15 1.52 -1.42 -10.16
CA HIS A 15 2.60 -1.20 -9.21
C HIS A 15 2.84 0.28 -8.97
N PHE A 16 3.04 0.66 -7.70
CA PHE A 16 3.51 1.99 -7.31
C PHE A 16 4.26 1.93 -5.97
N SER A 17 4.97 3.00 -5.61
CA SER A 17 5.74 3.15 -4.36
C SER A 17 5.88 4.64 -4.00
N ASP A 18 6.50 4.94 -2.87
CA ASP A 18 6.99 6.29 -2.51
C ASP A 18 5.89 7.37 -2.48
N LEU A 19 4.74 7.04 -1.89
CA LEU A 19 3.63 8.00 -1.77
C LEU A 19 3.83 8.95 -0.58
N HIS A 20 4.51 8.50 0.48
CA HIS A 20 4.81 9.26 1.69
C HIS A 20 3.60 10.03 2.27
N LEU A 21 2.45 9.35 2.40
CA LEU A 21 1.28 9.93 3.10
C LEU A 21 1.67 10.46 4.49
N ASP A 22 1.04 11.56 4.89
CA ASP A 22 1.38 12.33 6.09
C ASP A 22 2.81 12.92 6.10
N THR A 23 3.44 13.09 4.93
CA THR A 23 4.61 13.98 4.77
C THR A 23 4.33 15.34 5.43
N PRO A 24 5.24 15.84 6.29
CA PRO A 24 4.94 17.02 7.09
C PRO A 24 5.09 18.34 6.30
N PHE A 25 5.88 18.34 5.21
CA PHE A 25 6.16 19.51 4.36
C PHE A 25 6.64 20.74 5.16
N THR A 26 7.79 20.60 5.86
CA THR A 26 8.28 21.59 6.84
C THR A 26 9.36 22.55 6.34
N SER A 27 9.75 22.50 5.06
CA SER A 27 10.74 23.45 4.52
C SER A 27 10.20 24.87 4.52
N SER A 28 11.07 25.89 4.54
CA SER A 28 10.70 27.32 4.53
C SER A 28 9.78 27.74 3.37
N TYR A 29 9.70 26.93 2.30
CA TYR A 29 8.79 27.13 1.18
C TYR A 29 7.31 26.78 1.46
N PHE A 30 7.00 26.12 2.58
CA PHE A 30 5.64 25.68 2.90
C PHE A 30 5.07 26.47 4.07
N ASP A 31 4.03 27.27 3.79
CA ASP A 31 3.13 27.72 4.84
C ASP A 31 2.17 26.58 5.25
N VAL A 32 1.44 26.80 6.35
CA VAL A 32 0.51 25.81 6.92
C VAL A 32 -0.57 25.38 5.92
N SER A 33 -1.09 26.33 5.13
CA SER A 33 -2.14 26.08 4.14
C SER A 33 -1.62 25.23 2.99
N LEU A 34 -0.45 25.56 2.45
CA LEU A 34 0.18 24.82 1.36
C LEU A 34 0.56 23.41 1.81
N ALA A 35 1.12 23.26 3.02
CA ALA A 35 1.43 21.94 3.59
C ALA A 35 0.17 21.07 3.72
N GLN A 36 -0.95 21.64 4.18
CA GLN A 36 -2.23 20.95 4.25
C GLN A 36 -2.75 20.56 2.86
N GLN A 37 -2.66 21.46 1.88
CA GLN A 37 -3.03 21.16 0.50
C GLN A 37 -2.19 20.03 -0.10
N CYS A 38 -0.88 20.00 0.15
CA CYS A 38 -0.02 18.91 -0.31
C CYS A 38 -0.40 17.56 0.32
N ARG A 39 -0.68 17.51 1.62
CA ARG A 39 -1.19 16.28 2.28
C ARG A 39 -2.51 15.79 1.67
N LEU A 40 -3.45 16.71 1.41
CA LEU A 40 -4.71 16.38 0.73
C LEU A 40 -4.48 15.88 -0.71
N ARG A 41 -3.50 16.44 -1.43
CA ARG A 41 -3.12 15.97 -2.77
C ARG A 41 -2.59 14.54 -2.73
N LEU A 42 -1.72 14.19 -1.77
CA LEU A 42 -1.24 12.80 -1.62
C LEU A 42 -2.38 11.81 -1.36
N ARG A 43 -3.33 12.15 -0.47
CA ARG A 43 -4.53 11.32 -0.25
C ARG A 43 -5.36 11.16 -1.51
N ARG A 44 -5.58 12.26 -2.25
CA ARG A 44 -6.29 12.22 -3.53
C ARG A 44 -5.56 11.37 -4.57
N THR A 45 -4.23 11.39 -4.57
CA THR A 45 -3.40 10.55 -5.44
C THR A 45 -3.63 9.08 -5.14
N LEU A 46 -3.63 8.63 -3.87
CA LEU A 46 -3.95 7.24 -3.53
C LEU A 46 -5.31 6.81 -4.10
N SER A 47 -6.36 7.59 -3.83
CA SER A 47 -7.71 7.27 -4.34
C SER A 47 -7.76 7.21 -5.87
N LYS A 48 -7.05 8.10 -6.57
CA LYS A 48 -6.97 8.08 -8.04
C LYS A 48 -6.23 6.86 -8.57
N LEU A 49 -5.10 6.49 -7.97
CA LEU A 49 -4.31 5.31 -8.35
C LEU A 49 -5.16 4.04 -8.22
N LEU A 50 -5.88 3.90 -7.11
CA LEU A 50 -6.74 2.75 -6.85
C LEU A 50 -7.97 2.70 -7.76
N ASN A 51 -8.62 3.84 -8.00
CA ASN A 51 -9.70 3.93 -8.99
C ASN A 51 -9.21 3.55 -10.39
N PHE A 52 -8.01 4.01 -10.77
CA PHE A 52 -7.39 3.64 -12.04
C PHE A 52 -7.13 2.14 -12.12
N ALA A 53 -6.59 1.52 -11.06
CA ALA A 53 -6.38 0.08 -11.00
C ALA A 53 -7.68 -0.72 -11.22
N GLN A 54 -8.78 -0.29 -10.58
CA GLN A 54 -10.11 -0.89 -10.80
C GLN A 54 -10.60 -0.73 -12.24
N GLN A 55 -10.51 0.49 -12.79
CA GLN A 55 -10.91 0.77 -14.18
C GLN A 55 -10.12 -0.06 -15.19
N GLN A 56 -8.85 -0.32 -14.91
CA GLN A 56 -7.99 -1.15 -15.76
C GLN A 56 -8.17 -2.65 -15.54
N GLN A 57 -9.04 -3.06 -14.61
CA GLN A 57 -9.35 -4.44 -14.26
C GLN A 57 -8.09 -5.26 -13.97
N VAL A 58 -7.17 -4.69 -13.19
CA VAL A 58 -5.91 -5.33 -12.82
C VAL A 58 -6.17 -6.57 -11.96
N ASP A 59 -5.27 -7.55 -12.04
CA ASP A 59 -5.36 -8.79 -11.25
C ASP A 59 -4.80 -8.62 -9.84
N MET A 60 -3.88 -7.68 -9.65
CA MET A 60 -3.35 -7.32 -8.34
C MET A 60 -2.78 -5.90 -8.33
N ILE A 61 -2.71 -5.35 -7.12
CA ILE A 61 -1.98 -4.11 -6.82
C ILE A 61 -0.76 -4.50 -5.97
N THR A 62 0.40 -3.93 -6.29
CA THR A 62 1.63 -4.11 -5.51
C THR A 62 2.16 -2.73 -5.10
N ILE A 63 2.58 -2.60 -3.84
CA ILE A 63 3.09 -1.36 -3.27
C ILE A 63 4.52 -1.62 -2.79
N GLY A 64 5.49 -0.95 -3.41
CA GLY A 64 6.92 -1.17 -3.24
C GLY A 64 7.58 -0.44 -2.08
N GLY A 65 6.83 -0.07 -1.04
CA GLY A 65 7.35 0.66 0.12
C GLY A 65 7.02 2.14 0.14
N ASP A 66 7.33 2.75 1.28
CA ASP A 66 7.20 4.19 1.57
C ASP A 66 5.81 4.74 1.23
N LEU A 67 4.78 4.01 1.68
CA LEU A 67 3.38 4.39 1.51
C LEU A 67 3.03 5.60 2.38
N PHE A 68 3.60 5.67 3.58
CA PHE A 68 3.38 6.73 4.56
C PHE A 68 4.64 7.02 5.38
N GLU A 69 4.64 8.15 6.09
CA GLU A 69 5.68 8.47 7.08
C GLU A 69 5.41 7.72 8.39
N GLY A 70 6.11 6.62 8.66
CA GLY A 70 5.82 5.70 9.76
C GLY A 70 5.77 6.34 11.14
N ASP A 71 6.71 7.23 11.46
CA ASP A 71 6.79 7.91 12.75
C ASP A 71 5.71 8.99 12.96
N ARG A 72 5.00 9.37 11.89
CA ARG A 72 4.09 10.53 11.88
C ARG A 72 2.68 10.19 11.44
N VAL A 73 2.46 9.03 10.83
CA VAL A 73 1.19 8.67 10.22
C VAL A 73 0.09 8.68 11.26
N SER A 74 -0.97 9.44 10.96
CA SER A 74 -2.13 9.56 11.82
C SER A 74 -3.01 8.34 11.73
N ARG A 75 -3.78 8.06 12.80
CA ARG A 75 -4.81 7.00 12.77
C ARG A 75 -5.86 7.25 11.69
N ASP A 76 -6.18 8.51 11.43
CA ASP A 76 -7.11 8.90 10.36
C ASP A 76 -6.56 8.52 8.97
N THR A 77 -5.28 8.80 8.71
CA THR A 77 -4.63 8.39 7.46
C THR A 77 -4.58 6.86 7.32
N LEU A 78 -4.27 6.11 8.38
CA LEU A 78 -4.31 4.64 8.33
C LEU A 78 -5.71 4.12 8.02
N HIS A 79 -6.74 4.67 8.68
CA HIS A 79 -8.13 4.31 8.41
C HIS A 79 -8.52 4.63 6.96
N PHE A 80 -8.16 5.81 6.46
CA PHE A 80 -8.37 6.20 5.08
C PHE A 80 -7.71 5.26 4.08
N ILE A 81 -6.46 4.84 4.33
CA ILE A 81 -5.75 3.87 3.48
C ILE A 81 -6.53 2.55 3.48
N ALA A 82 -6.87 2.02 4.65
CA ALA A 82 -7.61 0.77 4.79
C ALA A 82 -8.98 0.81 4.09
N GLU A 83 -9.74 1.89 4.23
CA GLU A 83 -11.01 2.07 3.51
C GLU A 83 -10.83 2.10 1.99
N ASN A 84 -9.78 2.76 1.50
CA ASN A 84 -9.49 2.81 0.08
C ASN A 84 -9.06 1.43 -0.47
N PHE A 85 -8.27 0.66 0.29
CA PHE A 85 -7.92 -0.72 -0.08
C PHE A 85 -9.13 -1.66 -0.01
N ALA A 86 -10.06 -1.46 0.93
CA ALA A 86 -11.29 -2.24 0.99
C ALA A 86 -12.19 -2.00 -0.25
N LYS A 87 -12.22 -0.77 -0.77
CA LYS A 87 -13.01 -0.41 -1.97
C LYS A 87 -12.55 -1.11 -3.25
N VAL A 88 -11.29 -1.51 -3.33
CA VAL A 88 -10.76 -2.25 -4.49
C VAL A 88 -10.94 -3.76 -4.39
N ALA A 89 -11.48 -4.28 -3.30
CA ALA A 89 -11.80 -5.70 -3.19
C ALA A 89 -12.74 -6.15 -4.33
N PRO A 90 -12.56 -7.36 -4.91
CA PRO A 90 -11.66 -8.42 -4.44
C PRO A 90 -10.21 -8.33 -4.96
N ILE A 91 -9.78 -7.23 -5.59
CA ILE A 91 -8.39 -7.09 -6.08
C ILE A 91 -7.44 -7.15 -4.88
N PRO A 92 -6.48 -8.10 -4.84
CA PRO A 92 -5.50 -8.19 -3.76
C PRO A 92 -4.49 -7.04 -3.84
N VAL A 93 -4.13 -6.51 -2.66
CA VAL A 93 -3.14 -5.45 -2.48
C VAL A 93 -1.97 -6.04 -1.70
N TYR A 94 -0.81 -6.14 -2.33
CA TYR A 94 0.42 -6.61 -1.70
C TYR A 94 1.30 -5.42 -1.35
N ILE A 95 1.81 -5.37 -0.13
CA ILE A 95 2.61 -4.26 0.37
C ILE A 95 3.92 -4.80 0.91
N VAL A 96 5.03 -4.24 0.42
CA VAL A 96 6.34 -4.38 1.04
C VAL A 96 6.61 -3.09 1.80
N PRO A 97 6.80 -3.13 3.13
CA PRO A 97 7.24 -1.98 3.92
C PRO A 97 8.63 -1.49 3.49
N GLY A 98 8.77 -0.18 3.29
CA GLY A 98 10.01 0.52 2.97
C GLY A 98 10.70 1.06 4.22
N ASN A 99 11.75 1.87 4.06
CA ASN A 99 12.53 2.37 5.20
C ASN A 99 11.79 3.45 6.00
N HIS A 100 10.91 4.26 5.37
CA HIS A 100 10.12 5.26 6.10
C HIS A 100 8.93 4.66 6.85
N ASP A 101 8.45 3.49 6.42
CA ASP A 101 7.30 2.79 6.99
C ASP A 101 7.61 1.34 7.39
N TYR A 102 8.84 1.04 7.82
CA TYR A 102 9.29 -0.31 8.14
C TYR A 102 8.33 -1.13 9.03
N TYR A 103 8.39 -2.45 8.88
CA TYR A 103 7.63 -3.38 9.70
C TYR A 103 8.33 -3.67 11.03
N ALA A 104 7.66 -3.40 12.15
CA ALA A 104 7.99 -3.99 13.45
C ALA A 104 6.71 -4.15 14.29
N HIS A 105 6.79 -4.91 15.38
CA HIS A 105 5.60 -5.28 16.18
C HIS A 105 4.79 -4.07 16.70
N ASN A 106 5.43 -2.92 16.85
CA ASN A 106 4.82 -1.67 17.34
C ASN A 106 4.54 -0.63 16.22
N THR A 107 4.81 -0.93 14.95
CA THR A 107 4.64 0.03 13.83
C THR A 107 3.21 -0.01 13.27
N PRO A 108 2.82 0.99 12.46
CA PRO A 108 1.46 1.08 11.92
C PRO A 108 0.99 -0.18 11.18
N TYR A 109 1.88 -0.84 10.43
CA TYR A 109 1.54 -2.08 9.72
C TYR A 109 1.10 -3.22 10.65
N ALA A 110 1.76 -3.39 11.81
CA ALA A 110 1.44 -4.46 12.76
C ALA A 110 0.22 -4.15 13.64
N ARG A 111 -0.04 -2.86 13.91
CA ARG A 111 -1.07 -2.42 14.87
C ARG A 111 -2.42 -2.09 14.24
N HIS A 112 -2.45 -1.74 12.95
CA HIS A 112 -3.68 -1.40 12.26
C HIS A 112 -4.41 -2.66 11.76
N VAL A 113 -5.75 -2.62 11.75
CA VAL A 113 -6.56 -3.70 11.19
C VAL A 113 -6.72 -3.47 9.69
N TRP A 114 -6.06 -4.28 8.88
CA TRP A 114 -6.12 -4.19 7.43
C TRP A 114 -7.28 -5.00 6.83
N PRO A 115 -7.86 -4.56 5.69
CA PRO A 115 -8.85 -5.35 4.96
C PRO A 115 -8.32 -6.72 4.52
N LYS A 116 -9.22 -7.70 4.35
CA LYS A 116 -8.86 -9.08 3.99
C LYS A 116 -8.14 -9.24 2.65
N ASN A 117 -8.30 -8.28 1.73
CA ASN A 117 -7.60 -8.28 0.45
C ASN A 117 -6.19 -7.67 0.52
N VAL A 118 -5.74 -7.22 1.70
CA VAL A 118 -4.40 -6.67 1.90
C VAL A 118 -3.48 -7.74 2.48
N PHE A 119 -2.32 -7.89 1.86
CA PHE A 119 -1.23 -8.74 2.35
C PHE A 119 0.03 -7.89 2.53
N ILE A 120 0.61 -7.94 3.73
CA ILE A 120 1.81 -7.17 4.09
C ILE A 120 2.96 -8.16 4.32
N PHE A 121 4.03 -7.99 3.54
CA PHE A 121 5.29 -8.67 3.82
C PHE A 121 5.92 -8.07 5.08
N SER A 122 6.42 -8.91 5.98
CA SER A 122 6.75 -8.52 7.37
C SER A 122 8.14 -8.96 7.83
N ASP A 123 8.92 -9.59 6.95
CA ASP A 123 10.24 -10.13 7.24
C ASP A 123 11.30 -9.50 6.32
N ASN A 124 12.51 -9.32 6.85
CA ASN A 124 13.67 -8.86 6.09
C ASN A 124 14.35 -9.98 5.29
N ARG A 125 13.75 -11.17 5.30
CA ARG A 125 14.04 -12.29 4.40
C ARG A 125 12.94 -12.44 3.35
N PRO A 126 13.25 -13.04 2.18
CA PRO A 126 12.26 -13.31 1.16
C PRO A 126 11.05 -14.09 1.70
N GLN A 127 9.87 -13.47 1.57
CA GLN A 127 8.57 -14.08 1.81
C GLN A 127 7.83 -14.23 0.49
N SER A 128 7.11 -15.33 0.31
CA SER A 128 6.38 -15.63 -0.93
C SER A 128 4.87 -15.58 -0.74
N ALA A 129 4.16 -15.07 -1.74
CA ALA A 129 2.72 -15.23 -1.90
C ALA A 129 2.44 -15.95 -3.23
N ALA A 130 1.83 -17.13 -3.17
CA ALA A 130 1.41 -17.86 -4.37
C ALA A 130 0.19 -17.16 -4.99
N ILE A 131 0.33 -16.66 -6.22
CA ILE A 131 -0.74 -15.95 -6.91
C ILE A 131 -1.62 -16.94 -7.69
N ASN A 132 -0.97 -17.83 -8.43
CA ASN A 132 -1.58 -18.94 -9.16
C ASN A 132 -0.50 -20.06 -9.33
N PRO A 133 -0.80 -21.20 -9.98
CA PRO A 133 0.17 -22.29 -10.14
C PRO A 133 1.49 -21.91 -10.83
N ASP A 134 1.48 -20.85 -11.64
CA ASP A 134 2.62 -20.46 -12.48
C ASP A 134 3.36 -19.23 -11.94
N ILE A 135 2.74 -18.46 -11.03
CA ILE A 135 3.22 -17.16 -10.57
C ILE A 135 3.27 -17.10 -9.05
N THR A 136 4.48 -16.83 -8.54
CA THR A 136 4.75 -16.54 -7.13
C THR A 136 5.29 -15.12 -7.01
N LEU A 137 4.69 -14.33 -6.14
CA LEU A 137 5.18 -13.00 -5.77
C LEU A 137 6.13 -13.12 -4.58
N TRP A 138 7.30 -12.50 -4.65
CA TRP A 138 8.26 -12.44 -3.54
C TRP A 138 8.40 -11.00 -3.05
N GLY A 139 8.43 -10.81 -1.74
CA GLY A 139 8.63 -9.52 -1.09
C GLY A 139 9.63 -9.62 0.06
N ILE A 140 10.36 -8.54 0.30
CA ILE A 140 11.33 -8.40 1.41
C ILE A 140 11.07 -7.06 2.08
N ALA A 141 10.60 -7.08 3.32
CA ALA A 141 10.29 -5.87 4.07
C ALA A 141 11.54 -5.24 4.68
N HIS A 142 11.58 -3.91 4.72
CA HIS A 142 12.39 -3.24 5.73
C HIS A 142 11.77 -3.52 7.11
N THR A 143 12.59 -3.97 8.06
CA THR A 143 12.16 -4.27 9.44
C THR A 143 12.81 -3.38 10.49
N ALA A 144 13.52 -2.35 10.03
CA ALA A 144 14.15 -1.31 10.82
C ALA A 144 14.31 -0.05 9.95
N PRO A 145 14.44 1.14 10.57
CA PRO A 145 14.79 2.39 9.87
C PRO A 145 16.12 2.31 9.10
#